data_AF-A0A2I0HQG8-F1
#
_entry.id   AF-A0A2I0HQG8-F1
#
_cell.length_a   1.000
_cell.length_b   1.000
_cell.length_c   1.000
_cell.angle_alpha   90.00
_cell.angle_beta   90.00
_cell.angle_gamma   90.00
#
_symmetry.space_group_name_H-M   'P 1'
#
loop_
_entity.id
_entity.type
_entity.pdbx_description
1 polymer ?
#
loop_
_entity_poly.entity_id
_entity_poly.type
_entity_poly.pdbx_seq_one_letter_code
_entity_poly.pdbx_strand_id
1 'polypeptide(L)' 'MANPPKQSAQETPHRALEAKFITLLQSCKVPKQLHQVQAQLVVHGFEHNDYIGPKVISLCFETKEIGYARK' A
#
# COMPACT_ATOMS: atom_id res chain seq x y z
N MET A 1 41.71 -5.55 -8.74
CA MET A 1 40.31 -5.44 -9.19
C MET A 1 39.46 -5.05 -8.00
N ALA A 2 39.15 -3.75 -7.85
CA ALA A 2 38.30 -3.27 -6.77
C ALA A 2 36.84 -3.63 -7.07
N ASN A 3 36.18 -4.31 -6.13
CA ASN A 3 34.73 -4.46 -6.16
C ASN A 3 34.11 -3.06 -6.04
N PRO A 4 33.14 -2.67 -6.89
CA PRO A 4 32.42 -1.42 -6.67
C PRO A 4 31.66 -1.52 -5.34
N PRO A 5 31.63 -0.45 -4.52
CA PRO A 5 30.84 -0.44 -3.30
C PRO A 5 29.38 -0.68 -3.67
N LYS A 6 28.78 -1.69 -3.02
CA LYS A 6 27.34 -1.96 -3.09
C LYS A 6 26.63 -0.64 -2.81
N GLN A 7 25.89 -0.16 -3.82
CA GLN A 7 25.09 1.05 -3.75
C GLN A 7 24.32 1.02 -2.42
N SER A 8 24.64 1.99 -1.57
CA SER A 8 23.83 2.39 -0.44
C SER A 8 22.37 2.42 -0.89
N ALA A 9 21.50 1.79 -0.11
CA ALA A 9 20.08 1.61 -0.37
C ALA A 9 19.43 2.90 -0.89
N GLN A 10 19.38 3.08 -2.21
CA GLN A 10 18.49 4.04 -2.84
C GLN A 10 17.14 3.34 -2.88
N GLU A 11 16.36 3.49 -1.81
CA GLU A 11 14.93 3.19 -1.90
C GLU A 11 14.40 4.02 -3.06
N THR A 12 13.96 3.33 -4.11
CA THR A 12 13.32 4.01 -5.22
C THR A 12 12.15 4.81 -4.66
N PRO A 13 11.82 5.99 -5.22
CA PRO A 13 10.67 6.78 -4.77
C PRO A 13 9.39 5.93 -4.68
N HIS A 14 9.27 4.94 -5.56
CA HIS A 14 8.22 3.92 -5.55
C HIS A 14 8.23 3.05 -4.29
N ARG A 15 9.38 2.51 -3.86
CA ARG A 15 9.49 1.72 -2.61
C ARG A 15 9.20 2.55 -1.37
N ALA A 16 9.67 3.79 -1.34
CA ALA A 16 9.38 4.70 -0.24
C ALA A 16 7.87 5.02 -0.16
N LEU A 17 7.19 5.17 -1.31
CA LEU A 17 5.75 5.38 -1.35
C LEU A 17 4.97 4.12 -0.93
N GLU A 18 5.42 2.94 -1.38
CA GLU A 18 4.84 1.65 -0.97
C GLU A 18 4.87 1.47 0.55
N ALA A 19 6.03 1.72 1.18
CA ALA A 19 6.18 1.65 2.63
C ALA A 19 5.22 2.61 3.36
N LYS A 20 5.07 3.85 2.87
CA LYS A 20 4.11 4.83 3.42
C LYS A 20 2.68 4.33 3.35
N PHE A 21 2.27 3.74 2.23
CA PHE A 21 0.93 3.18 2.10
C PHE A 21 0.72 1.99 3.03
N ILE A 22 1.70 1.12 3.20
CA ILE A 22 1.63 0.01 4.14
C ILE A 22 1.42 0.53 5.57
N THR A 23 2.20 1.52 6.00
CA THR A 23 2.04 2.14 7.32
C THR A 23 0.67 2.80 7.47
N LEU A 24 0.20 3.49 6.44
CA LEU A 24 -1.10 4.14 6.45
C LEU A 24 -2.25 3.13 6.58
N LEU A 25 -2.18 2.03 5.83
CA LEU A 25 -3.13 0.92 5.90
C LEU A 25 -3.15 0.29 7.31
N GLN A 26 -1.99 0.04 7.92
CA GLN A 26 -1.91 -0.48 9.29
C GLN A 26 -2.51 0.45 10.35
N SER A 27 -2.49 1.77 10.10
CA SER A 27 -3.09 2.75 11.01
C SER A 27 -4.59 2.99 10.78
N CYS A 28 -5.14 2.45 9.69
CA CYS A 28 -6.50 2.69 9.26
C CYS A 28 -7.48 1.92 10.15
N LYS A 29 -8.40 2.63 10.81
CA LYS A 29 -9.38 2.04 11.74
C LYS A 29 -10.82 2.23 11.33
N VAL A 30 -11.07 3.10 10.33
CA VAL A 30 -12.42 3.45 9.88
C VAL A 30 -12.56 3.29 8.38
N PRO A 31 -13.72 2.83 7.88
CA PRO A 31 -13.98 2.64 6.45
C PRO A 31 -13.68 3.85 5.57
N LYS A 32 -14.02 5.06 6.05
CA LYS A 32 -13.79 6.30 5.30
C LYS A 32 -12.32 6.54 5.00
N GLN A 33 -11.43 6.22 5.94
CA GLN A 33 -9.99 6.33 5.73
C GLN A 33 -9.54 5.31 4.68
N LEU A 34 -10.06 4.08 4.73
CA LEU A 34 -9.72 3.02 3.78
C LEU A 34 -10.06 3.43 2.34
N HIS A 35 -11.23 4.03 2.11
CA HIS A 35 -11.60 4.56 0.80
C HIS A 35 -10.65 5.66 0.30
N GLN A 36 -10.22 6.56 1.19
CA GLN A 36 -9.26 7.59 0.83
C GLN A 36 -7.89 7.00 0.47
N VAL A 37 -7.43 5.99 1.22
CA VAL A 37 -6.18 5.29 0.90
C VAL A 37 -6.30 4.58 -0.44
N GLN A 38 -7.39 3.88 -0.71
CA GLN A 38 -7.61 3.18 -1.97
C GLN A 38 -7.60 4.14 -3.17
N ALA A 39 -8.25 5.31 -3.05
CA ALA A 39 -8.21 6.33 -4.09
C ALA A 39 -6.77 6.81 -4.37
N GLN A 40 -5.96 6.99 -3.31
CA GLN A 40 -4.55 7.36 -3.47
C GLN A 40 -3.72 6.23 -4.10
N LEU A 41 -3.99 4.97 -3.77
CA LEU A 41 -3.33 3.84 -4.42
C LEU A 41 -3.56 3.84 -5.93
N VAL A 42 -4.79 4.10 -6.39
CA VAL A 42 -5.10 4.20 -7.82
C VAL A 42 -4.37 5.38 -8.47
N VAL A 43 -4.43 6.57 -7.87
CA VAL A 43 -3.76 7.78 -8.39
C VAL A 43 -2.25 7.57 -8.53
N HIS A 44 -1.64 6.79 -7.62
CA HIS A 44 -0.22 6.50 -7.64
C HIS A 44 0.16 5.21 -8.38
N GLY A 45 -0.80 4.51 -9.02
CA GLY A 45 -0.55 3.32 -9.83
C GLY A 45 -0.32 2.02 -9.04
N PHE A 46 -0.74 1.96 -7.78
CA PHE A 46 -0.62 0.81 -6.90
C PHE A 46 -1.84 -0.13 -6.91
N GLU A 47 -2.82 0.10 -7.80
CA GLU A 47 -4.05 -0.70 -7.89
C GLU A 47 -3.79 -2.20 -8.17
N HIS A 48 -2.68 -2.51 -8.86
CA HIS A 48 -2.23 -3.86 -9.16
C HIS A 48 -1.01 -4.29 -8.35
N ASN A 49 -0.70 -3.63 -7.23
CA ASN A 49 0.45 -3.98 -6.42
C ASN A 49 0.17 -5.26 -5.60
N ASP A 50 0.93 -6.32 -5.87
CA ASP A 50 0.76 -7.65 -5.25
C ASP A 50 0.96 -7.66 -3.72
N TYR A 51 1.63 -6.65 -3.16
CA TYR A 51 1.88 -6.53 -1.71
C TYR A 51 0.83 -5.69 -0.99
N ILE A 52 0.29 -4.68 -1.66
CA ILE A 52 -0.70 -3.77 -1.08
C ILE A 52 -2.13 -4.28 -1.29
N GLY A 53 -2.47 -4.84 -2.45
CA GLY A 53 -3.80 -5.35 -2.78
C GLY A 53 -4.37 -6.29 -1.70
N PRO A 54 -3.65 -7.34 -1.28
CA PRO A 54 -4.09 -8.23 -0.21
C PRO A 54 -4.34 -7.51 1.12
N LYS A 55 -3.52 -6.51 1.48
CA LYS A 55 -3.69 -5.74 2.73
C LYS A 55 -4.96 -4.91 2.72
N VAL A 56 -5.28 -4.28 1.60
CA VAL A 56 -6.54 -3.52 1.42
C VAL A 56 -7.73 -4.47 1.60
N ILE A 57 -7.70 -5.64 0.97
CA ILE A 57 -8.76 -6.65 1.10
C ILE A 57 -8.92 -7.08 2.56
N SER A 58 -7.84 -7.43 3.26
CA SER A 58 -7.87 -7.79 4.68
C SER A 58 -8.51 -6.69 5.54
N LEU A 59 -8.14 -5.42 5.31
CA LEU A 59 -8.73 -4.29 6.02
C LEU A 59 -10.22 -4.09 5.71
N CYS A 60 -10.67 -4.32 4.48
CA CYS A 60 -12.11 -4.31 4.14
C CYS A 60 -12.87 -5.38 4.93
N PHE A 61 -12.30 -6.57 5.08
CA PHE A 61 -12.88 -7.64 5.91
C PHE A 61 -12.92 -7.26 7.40
N GLU A 62 -11.82 -6.75 7.95
CA GLU A 62 -11.70 -6.37 9.38
C GLU A 62 -12.63 -5.21 9.75
N THR A 63 -12.80 -4.24 8.85
CA THR A 63 -13.68 -3.08 9.06
C THR A 63 -15.17 -3.40 8.81
N LYS A 64 -15.50 -4.67 8.52
CA LYS A 64 -16.85 -5.16 8.18
C LYS A 64 -17.47 -4.49 6.95
N GLU A 65 -16.66 -3.89 6.09
CA GLU A 65 -17.03 -3.37 4.77
C GLU A 65 -17.11 -4.52 3.74
N ILE A 66 -17.75 -5.64 4.09
CA ILE A 66 -17.91 -6.81 3.20
C ILE A 66 -18.73 -6.43 1.95
N GLY A 67 -19.51 -5.34 2.00
CA GLY A 67 -20.20 -4.77 0.85
C GLY A 67 -19.29 -4.11 -0.19
N TYR A 68 -18.05 -3.74 0.16
CA TYR A 68 -17.11 -3.06 -0.74
C TYR A 68 -16.18 -4.02 -1.48
N ALA A 69 -15.93 -5.22 -0.94
CA ALA A 69 -15.16 -6.27 -1.60
C ALA A 69 -15.83 -6.83 -2.89
N ARG A 70 -17.04 -6.34 -3.22
CA ARG A 70 -17.76 -6.62 -4.45
C ARG A 70 -18.02 -5.34 -5.23
N LYS A 71 -17.03 -4.89 -6.01
CA LYS A 71 -17.18 -4.29 -7.34
C LYS A 71 -15.83 -4.12 -8.00
#